data_AF-A0A961L7G4-F1
#
_entry.id   AF-A0A961L7G4-F1
#
_cell.length_a   1.000
_cell.length_b   1.000
_cell.length_c   1.000
_cell.angle_alpha   90.00
_cell.angle_beta   90.00
_cell.angle_gamma   90.00
#
_symmetry.space_group_name_H-M   'P 1'
#
loop_
_entity.id
_entity.type
_entity.pdbx_description
1 polymer ?
#
loop_
_entity_poly.entity_id
_entity_poly.type
_entity_poly.pdbx_seq_one_letter_code
_entity_poly.pdbx_strand_id
1 'polypeptide(L)'
;RVVARARVFLDEAFPLAGTSHADARRYHVRGGELLVDDMPLVEPEKFIGYRGHPRAPESVLLRNHGLHVELVFDRTHLIGSRDQAGLADVRLESAMSAIMDLEDSVACVDAEDKVGAYRNWLGLMKGDLVETFQKGGAQVIRRLNPDLTFTAPEGGEVTVKGRALLLVRNVGHLMTNPAILDADGGEVFEGLMDAMVTVLIAMHDLRKTKGPRNSVTGSVYVVKPKMHGPDEVAFADAVFGHVESVLGLPRYTVKLGIMDEERRTSVNLKECIRAAKHRVVFINTGFLDRTGDEIHTSMEAGPFSRKDFIKRKGWIIAYENQNMDIGLECGLSGRAQIGKGMWAVPDRMAAMLETKIEHPKAGANCAWVPSPTAATLHALHYHKIDVFAVQAALKKGGRRAYVDSLLEIPIASYRKWAPEQIRREVENNAQGILGYV
;
A
#
# COMPACT_ATOMS: atom_id res chain seq x y z
N ARG A 1 -12.10 27.24 2.05
CA ARG A 1 -12.58 25.84 2.27
C ARG A 1 -11.43 24.86 2.56
N VAL A 2 -10.39 24.77 1.71
CA VAL A 2 -9.24 23.87 1.95
C VAL A 2 -8.51 24.17 3.27
N VAL A 3 -8.11 25.44 3.49
CA VAL A 3 -7.44 25.86 4.75
C VAL A 3 -8.25 25.45 5.98
N ALA A 4 -9.54 25.80 6.02
CA ALA A 4 -10.42 25.42 7.13
C ALA A 4 -10.48 23.90 7.36
N ARG A 5 -10.53 23.09 6.29
CA ARG A 5 -10.52 21.62 6.42
C ARG A 5 -9.20 21.08 6.95
N ALA A 6 -8.08 21.67 6.54
CA ALA A 6 -6.76 21.34 7.09
C ALA A 6 -6.67 21.71 8.58
N ARG A 7 -7.21 22.85 9.01
CA ARG A 7 -7.25 23.24 10.43
C ARG A 7 -8.10 22.28 11.27
N VAL A 8 -9.27 21.87 10.77
CA VAL A 8 -10.09 20.82 11.42
C VAL A 8 -9.31 19.51 11.56
N PHE A 9 -8.57 19.11 10.53
CA PHE A 9 -7.71 17.94 10.62
C PHE A 9 -6.62 18.09 11.70
N LEU A 10 -5.98 19.27 11.77
CA LEU A 10 -4.96 19.54 12.79
C LEU A 10 -5.55 19.54 14.21
N ASP A 11 -6.74 20.11 14.40
CA ASP A 11 -7.44 20.07 15.69
C ASP A 11 -7.82 18.65 16.11
N GLU A 12 -8.21 17.80 15.15
CA GLU A 12 -8.53 16.38 15.41
C GLU A 12 -7.29 15.56 15.74
N ALA A 13 -6.16 15.76 15.04
CA ALA A 13 -4.96 14.91 15.15
C ALA A 13 -3.91 15.43 16.16
N PHE A 14 -3.84 16.75 16.34
CA PHE A 14 -2.84 17.47 17.12
C PHE A 14 -3.48 18.56 17.99
N PRO A 15 -4.50 18.25 18.81
CA PRO A 15 -5.25 19.25 19.55
C PRO A 15 -4.34 20.15 20.39
N LEU A 16 -4.69 21.43 20.47
CA LEU A 16 -4.01 22.43 21.29
C LEU A 16 -4.74 22.62 22.60
N ALA A 17 -4.00 22.89 23.68
CA ALA A 17 -4.61 23.25 24.95
C ALA A 17 -5.27 24.64 24.81
N GLY A 18 -6.59 24.72 25.00
CA GLY A 18 -7.31 26.00 25.13
C GLY A 18 -7.41 26.88 23.88
N THR A 19 -7.01 26.41 22.70
CA THR A 19 -7.15 27.13 21.42
C THR A 19 -7.37 26.16 20.26
N SER A 20 -7.60 26.69 19.06
CA SER A 20 -7.71 25.92 17.81
C SER A 20 -6.61 26.33 16.84
N HIS A 21 -6.14 25.38 16.03
CA HIS A 21 -5.26 25.65 14.90
C HIS A 21 -5.87 26.66 13.92
N ALA A 22 -7.20 26.81 13.87
CA ALA A 22 -7.89 27.77 13.02
C ALA A 22 -7.64 29.24 13.43
N ASP A 23 -7.42 29.49 14.72
CA ASP A 23 -7.20 30.82 15.28
C ASP A 23 -5.71 31.12 15.52
N ALA A 24 -4.83 30.15 15.25
CA ALA A 24 -3.41 30.24 15.48
C ALA A 24 -2.75 31.37 14.67
N ARG A 25 -1.97 32.22 15.35
CA ARG A 25 -1.20 33.32 14.75
C ARG A 25 0.31 33.08 14.77
N ARG A 26 0.78 32.22 15.67
CA ARG A 26 2.21 31.97 15.83
C ARG A 26 2.48 30.52 16.26
N TYR A 27 3.37 29.87 15.51
CA TYR A 27 4.02 28.62 15.91
C TYR A 27 5.46 28.93 16.28
N HIS A 28 5.93 28.40 17.41
CA HIS A 28 7.33 28.52 17.80
C HIS A 28 7.75 27.39 18.72
N VAL A 29 9.04 27.14 18.80
CA VAL A 29 9.65 26.11 19.66
C VAL A 29 10.35 26.81 20.82
N ARG A 30 10.05 26.38 22.06
CA ARG A 30 10.68 26.89 23.28
C ARG A 30 10.86 25.76 24.29
N GLY A 31 12.09 25.57 24.76
CA GLY A 31 12.40 24.53 25.75
C GLY A 31 12.09 23.12 25.27
N GLY A 32 12.30 22.83 23.98
CA GLY A 32 12.00 21.53 23.37
C GLY A 32 10.53 21.33 22.99
N GLU A 33 9.62 22.24 23.36
CA GLU A 33 8.20 22.09 23.08
C GLU A 33 7.74 22.98 21.93
N LEU A 34 6.78 22.49 21.14
CA LEU A 34 6.03 23.30 20.19
C LEU A 34 4.92 24.07 20.93
N LEU A 35 4.92 25.38 20.77
CA LEU A 35 3.91 26.29 21.30
C LEU A 35 3.19 27.01 20.18
N VAL A 36 1.87 27.07 20.28
CA VAL A 36 0.97 27.76 19.37
C VAL A 36 0.23 28.85 20.14
N ASP A 37 0.55 30.11 19.84
CA ASP A 37 0.10 31.27 20.63
C ASP A 37 0.32 31.07 22.15
N ASP A 38 1.53 30.60 22.49
CA ASP A 38 1.98 30.26 23.86
C ASP A 38 1.25 29.08 24.53
N MET A 39 0.36 28.39 23.84
CA MET A 39 -0.30 27.17 24.30
C MET A 39 0.39 25.91 23.75
N PRO A 40 0.56 24.85 24.56
CA PRO A 40 1.14 23.60 24.09
C PRO A 40 0.13 22.74 23.30
N LEU A 41 0.65 21.72 22.61
CA LEU A 41 -0.16 20.57 22.21
C LEU A 41 -0.72 19.89 23.47
N VAL A 42 -1.92 19.30 23.38
CA VAL A 42 -2.48 18.45 24.45
C VAL A 42 -1.58 17.23 24.70
N GLU A 43 -0.94 16.73 23.64
CA GLU A 43 0.04 15.63 23.66
C GLU A 43 1.38 16.16 23.10
N PRO A 44 2.24 16.75 23.96
CA PRO A 44 3.51 17.37 23.53
C PRO A 44 4.44 16.44 22.73
N GLU A 45 4.41 15.14 23.03
CA GLU A 45 5.20 14.10 22.35
C GLU A 45 4.86 13.91 20.87
N LYS A 46 3.75 14.49 20.39
CA LYS A 46 3.42 14.53 18.96
C LYS A 46 4.33 15.48 18.18
N PHE A 47 5.06 16.37 18.85
CA PHE A 47 6.10 17.20 18.22
C PHE A 47 7.39 16.42 18.03
N ILE A 48 7.85 16.31 16.78
CA ILE A 48 9.01 15.48 16.40
C ILE A 48 10.23 16.31 16.00
N GLY A 49 10.03 17.55 15.56
CA GLY A 49 11.13 18.44 15.20
C GLY A 49 10.72 19.60 14.32
N TYR A 50 11.69 20.42 13.91
CA TYR A 50 11.44 21.62 13.12
C TYR A 50 12.60 21.94 12.16
N ARG A 51 12.39 22.89 11.25
CA ARG A 51 13.42 23.51 10.42
C ARG A 51 13.45 25.01 10.59
N GLY A 52 14.58 25.62 10.30
CA GLY A 52 14.79 27.05 10.44
C GLY A 52 14.94 27.47 11.90
N HIS A 53 14.61 28.73 12.20
CA HIS A 53 14.83 29.30 13.53
C HIS A 53 13.68 28.94 14.50
N PRO A 54 13.94 28.46 15.74
CA PRO A 54 12.89 27.97 16.64
C PRO A 54 11.81 29.02 16.98
N ARG A 55 12.17 30.31 17.04
CA ARG A 55 11.19 31.39 17.29
C ARG A 55 10.20 31.66 16.15
N ALA A 56 10.51 31.18 14.94
CA ALA A 56 9.74 31.35 13.71
C ALA A 56 10.18 30.24 12.73
N PRO A 57 9.77 28.98 12.97
CA PRO A 57 10.26 27.85 12.19
C PRO A 57 9.75 27.91 10.74
N GLU A 58 10.57 27.44 9.81
CA GLU A 58 10.20 27.28 8.40
C GLU A 58 9.28 26.07 8.21
N SER A 59 9.49 25.01 9.00
CA SER A 59 8.54 23.91 9.09
C SER A 59 8.58 23.24 10.45
N VAL A 60 7.48 22.59 10.80
CA VAL A 60 7.29 21.80 12.02
C VAL A 60 6.86 20.39 11.62
N LEU A 61 7.53 19.39 12.18
CA LEU A 61 7.22 17.97 11.99
C LEU A 61 6.44 17.45 13.20
N LEU A 62 5.27 16.91 12.94
CA LEU A 62 4.38 16.28 13.91
C LEU A 62 4.21 14.79 13.58
N ARG A 63 3.76 13.97 14.53
CA ARG A 63 3.43 12.56 14.29
C ARG A 63 2.21 12.12 15.08
N ASN A 64 1.28 11.47 14.39
CA ASN A 64 0.07 10.90 14.98
C ASN A 64 -0.17 9.49 14.41
N HIS A 65 -0.44 8.49 15.27
CA HIS A 65 -0.58 7.08 14.89
C HIS A 65 0.57 6.54 14.00
N GLY A 66 1.81 7.00 14.26
CA GLY A 66 3.00 6.59 13.52
C GLY A 66 3.22 7.29 12.17
N LEU A 67 2.28 8.13 11.70
CA LEU A 67 2.41 8.89 10.46
C LEU A 67 2.80 10.34 10.74
N HIS A 68 3.75 10.85 9.96
CA HIS A 68 4.23 12.23 10.09
C HIS A 68 3.37 13.24 9.32
N VAL A 69 3.34 14.47 9.83
CA VAL A 69 2.72 15.64 9.20
C VAL A 69 3.68 16.82 9.29
N GLU A 70 4.07 17.38 8.15
CA GLU A 70 4.89 18.60 8.09
C GLU A 70 3.99 19.82 7.87
N LEU A 71 4.05 20.78 8.79
CA LEU A 71 3.48 22.11 8.64
C LEU A 71 4.54 23.01 8.01
N VAL A 72 4.26 23.57 6.83
CA VAL A 72 5.21 24.42 6.11
C VAL A 72 4.79 25.88 6.24
N PHE A 73 5.68 26.72 6.75
CA PHE A 73 5.43 28.15 6.94
C PHE A 73 6.21 28.97 5.93
N ASP A 74 5.50 29.75 5.12
CA ASP A 74 6.11 30.65 4.14
C ASP A 74 5.18 31.84 3.86
N ARG A 75 5.54 33.01 4.40
CA ARG A 75 4.77 34.25 4.23
C ARG A 75 4.91 34.88 2.85
N THR A 76 5.83 34.39 2.01
CA THR A 76 5.99 34.82 0.62
C THR A 76 5.17 33.95 -0.34
N HIS A 77 4.76 32.76 0.09
CA HIS A 77 3.90 31.87 -0.68
C HIS A 77 2.50 32.45 -0.88
N LEU A 78 1.87 32.16 -2.02
CA LEU A 78 0.52 32.65 -2.36
C LEU A 78 -0.53 32.32 -1.29
N ILE A 79 -0.41 31.15 -0.65
CA ILE A 79 -1.30 30.72 0.43
C ILE A 79 -0.85 31.29 1.78
N GLY A 80 0.42 31.13 2.14
CA GLY A 80 0.91 31.51 3.46
C GLY A 80 0.91 33.02 3.71
N SER A 81 1.07 33.84 2.67
CA SER A 81 0.89 35.30 2.74
C SER A 81 -0.52 35.74 3.19
N ARG A 82 -1.52 34.86 3.08
CA ARG A 82 -2.92 35.10 3.44
C ARG A 82 -3.36 34.31 4.68
N ASP A 83 -2.49 33.47 5.24
CA ASP A 83 -2.74 32.71 6.46
C ASP A 83 -2.23 33.47 7.68
N GLN A 84 -2.98 33.46 8.78
CA GLN A 84 -2.67 34.26 9.98
C GLN A 84 -1.34 33.85 10.64
N ALA A 85 -0.98 32.58 10.56
CA ALA A 85 0.27 32.04 11.06
C ALA A 85 1.38 31.97 9.99
N GLY A 86 1.06 32.26 8.73
CA GLY A 86 1.97 32.05 7.60
C GLY A 86 2.00 30.60 7.09
N LEU A 87 1.04 29.76 7.47
CA LEU A 87 0.98 28.36 7.04
C LEU A 87 0.70 28.28 5.52
N ALA A 88 1.69 27.80 4.77
CA ALA A 88 1.64 27.70 3.32
C ALA A 88 1.10 26.35 2.85
N ASP A 89 1.38 25.26 3.58
CA ASP A 89 0.97 23.90 3.22
C ASP A 89 0.97 22.95 4.43
N VAL A 90 0.24 21.84 4.32
CA VAL A 90 0.24 20.73 5.27
C VAL A 90 0.54 19.45 4.49
N ARG A 91 1.74 18.91 4.68
CA ARG A 91 2.22 17.73 3.95
C ARG A 91 2.06 16.49 4.81
N LEU A 92 1.31 15.53 4.27
CA LEU A 92 1.02 14.26 4.94
C LEU A 92 1.97 13.17 4.46
N GLU A 93 2.62 12.49 5.40
CA GLU A 93 3.20 11.18 5.12
C GLU A 93 2.05 10.21 4.75
N SER A 94 2.15 9.56 3.60
CA SER A 94 1.00 8.90 2.98
C SER A 94 1.31 7.53 2.40
N ALA A 95 1.85 7.46 1.18
CA ALA A 95 2.24 6.20 0.54
C ALA A 95 3.50 5.62 1.22
N MET A 96 3.32 5.02 2.41
CA MET A 96 4.41 4.40 3.20
C MET A 96 5.14 3.31 2.41
N SER A 97 4.41 2.59 1.58
CA SER A 97 4.94 1.61 0.65
C SER A 97 4.27 1.71 -0.72
N ALA A 98 5.00 1.34 -1.78
CA ALA A 98 4.50 1.26 -3.14
C ALA A 98 4.93 -0.08 -3.77
N ILE A 99 4.01 -0.71 -4.49
CA ILE A 99 4.27 -1.93 -5.25
C ILE A 99 4.62 -1.52 -6.68
N MET A 100 5.85 -1.81 -7.11
CA MET A 100 6.30 -1.70 -8.49
C MET A 100 5.86 -2.96 -9.21
N ASP A 101 4.90 -2.83 -10.11
CA ASP A 101 4.15 -3.96 -10.62
C ASP A 101 4.71 -4.48 -11.95
N LEU A 102 4.97 -5.78 -12.01
CA LEU A 102 5.37 -6.51 -13.21
C LEU A 102 4.31 -7.53 -13.66
N GLU A 103 3.11 -7.46 -13.07
CA GLU A 103 2.01 -8.39 -13.31
C GLU A 103 0.78 -7.63 -13.88
N ASP A 104 -0.36 -7.57 -13.17
CA ASP A 104 -1.64 -7.22 -13.83
C ASP A 104 -1.73 -5.80 -14.39
N SER A 105 -0.90 -4.84 -13.94
CA SER A 105 -0.95 -3.47 -14.44
C SER A 105 -0.04 -3.18 -15.63
N VAL A 106 0.65 -4.19 -16.18
CA VAL A 106 1.56 -4.05 -17.32
C VAL A 106 1.31 -5.12 -18.37
N ALA A 107 1.62 -4.81 -19.64
CA ALA A 107 1.69 -5.81 -20.70
C ALA A 107 3.18 -6.06 -20.98
N CYS A 108 3.67 -7.26 -20.64
CA CYS A 108 5.04 -7.66 -20.93
C CYS A 108 5.06 -9.07 -21.52
N VAL A 109 5.11 -9.17 -22.84
CA VAL A 109 4.85 -10.45 -23.54
C VAL A 109 6.12 -11.07 -24.14
N ASP A 110 7.23 -10.34 -24.13
CA ASP A 110 8.51 -10.79 -24.66
C ASP A 110 9.72 -10.21 -23.89
N ALA A 111 10.92 -10.48 -24.40
CA ALA A 111 12.16 -10.01 -23.79
C ALA A 111 12.30 -8.48 -23.79
N GLU A 112 11.81 -7.79 -24.83
CA GLU A 112 11.93 -6.34 -24.95
C GLU A 112 11.14 -5.65 -23.83
N ASP A 113 9.90 -6.08 -23.65
CA ASP A 113 9.04 -5.56 -22.59
C ASP A 113 9.61 -5.84 -21.20
N LYS A 114 10.01 -7.10 -20.94
CA LYS A 114 10.58 -7.50 -19.64
C LYS A 114 11.85 -6.71 -19.32
N VAL A 115 12.73 -6.50 -20.30
CA VAL A 115 13.92 -5.66 -20.13
C VAL A 115 13.52 -4.21 -19.82
N GLY A 116 12.48 -3.67 -20.47
CA GLY A 116 11.93 -2.35 -20.15
C GLY A 116 11.52 -2.23 -18.67
N ALA A 117 10.74 -3.19 -18.19
CA ALA A 117 10.26 -3.22 -16.82
C ALA A 117 11.42 -3.41 -15.80
N TYR A 118 12.34 -4.33 -16.07
CA TYR A 118 13.54 -4.55 -15.23
C TYR A 118 14.46 -3.33 -15.20
N ARG A 119 14.60 -2.59 -16.31
CA ARG A 119 15.41 -1.35 -16.36
C ARG A 119 14.85 -0.28 -15.42
N ASN A 120 13.54 -0.13 -15.36
CA ASN A 120 12.88 0.78 -14.40
C ASN A 120 13.14 0.34 -12.96
N TRP A 121 13.00 -0.95 -12.65
CA TRP A 121 13.33 -1.50 -11.33
C TRP A 121 14.81 -1.27 -10.96
N LEU A 122 15.72 -1.43 -11.92
CA LEU A 122 17.15 -1.16 -11.73
C LEU A 122 17.43 0.30 -11.41
N GLY A 123 16.83 1.23 -12.15
CA GLY A 123 16.96 2.66 -11.86
C GLY A 123 16.47 3.02 -10.45
N LEU A 124 15.38 2.40 -10.00
CA LEU A 124 14.86 2.58 -8.64
C LEU A 124 15.82 2.04 -7.57
N MET A 125 16.36 0.84 -7.75
CA MET A 125 17.28 0.21 -6.78
C MET A 125 18.64 0.90 -6.73
N LYS A 126 19.14 1.41 -7.87
CA LYS A 126 20.32 2.28 -7.90
C LYS A 126 20.02 3.66 -7.32
N GLY A 127 18.81 4.16 -7.49
CA GLY A 127 18.38 5.49 -7.05
C GLY A 127 18.65 6.59 -8.08
N ASP A 128 18.88 6.21 -9.34
CA ASP A 128 19.20 7.11 -10.45
C ASP A 128 18.11 7.16 -11.54
N LEU A 129 16.95 6.55 -11.29
CA LEU A 129 15.80 6.68 -12.19
C LEU A 129 15.43 8.17 -12.37
N VAL A 130 15.41 8.60 -13.63
CA VAL A 130 15.11 9.96 -14.04
C VAL A 130 14.26 9.92 -15.30
N GLU A 131 13.30 10.83 -15.40
CA GLU A 131 12.43 10.98 -16.57
C GLU A 131 12.35 12.45 -16.96
N THR A 132 12.27 12.75 -18.26
CA THR A 132 12.23 14.12 -18.78
C THR A 132 11.03 14.31 -19.68
N PHE A 133 10.14 15.22 -19.33
CA PHE A 133 8.88 15.44 -20.05
C PHE A 133 8.51 16.92 -20.13
N GLN A 134 7.59 17.25 -21.03
CA GLN A 134 7.09 18.62 -21.22
C GLN A 134 5.86 18.87 -20.34
N LYS A 135 5.85 19.98 -19.60
CA LYS A 135 4.68 20.42 -18.83
C LYS A 135 4.56 21.94 -18.87
N GLY A 136 3.44 22.45 -19.38
CA GLY A 136 3.21 23.89 -19.48
C GLY A 136 4.22 24.62 -20.37
N GLY A 137 4.72 23.96 -21.43
CA GLY A 137 5.72 24.51 -22.35
C GLY A 137 7.16 24.50 -21.85
N ALA A 138 7.42 23.95 -20.67
CA ALA A 138 8.77 23.81 -20.12
C ALA A 138 9.16 22.32 -19.98
N GLN A 139 10.45 22.03 -20.22
CA GLN A 139 11.03 20.74 -19.94
C GLN A 139 11.19 20.57 -18.42
N VAL A 140 10.67 19.47 -17.89
CA VAL A 140 10.75 19.11 -16.47
C VAL A 140 11.51 17.79 -16.34
N ILE A 141 12.54 17.80 -15.50
CA ILE A 141 13.30 16.59 -15.13
C ILE A 141 12.80 16.12 -13.77
N ARG A 142 12.29 14.89 -13.69
CA ARG A 142 11.83 14.27 -12.44
C ARG A 142 12.81 13.20 -11.98
N ARG A 143 13.13 13.22 -10.68
CA ARG A 143 14.03 12.27 -10.01
C ARG A 143 13.48 11.90 -8.63
N LEU A 144 14.05 10.87 -8.02
CA LEU A 144 13.69 10.46 -6.66
C LEU A 144 14.02 11.56 -5.64
N ASN A 145 13.09 11.80 -4.71
CA ASN A 145 13.28 12.80 -3.64
C ASN A 145 14.35 12.33 -2.64
N PRO A 146 15.12 13.24 -2.03
CA PRO A 146 16.02 12.92 -0.92
C PRO A 146 15.24 12.63 0.36
N ASP A 147 15.93 12.15 1.40
CA ASP A 147 15.38 12.13 2.76
C ASP A 147 15.29 13.53 3.36
N LEU A 148 14.45 13.69 4.38
CA LEU A 148 14.15 14.98 4.99
C LEU A 148 14.73 15.01 6.41
N THR A 149 15.62 15.96 6.68
CA THR A 149 16.23 16.17 8.01
C THR A 149 15.59 17.34 8.74
N PHE A 150 15.40 17.21 10.05
CA PHE A 150 14.82 18.20 10.97
C PHE A 150 15.69 18.31 12.22
N THR A 151 15.62 19.44 12.92
CA THR A 151 16.16 19.59 14.28
C THR A 151 15.20 18.95 15.28
N ALA A 152 15.70 18.07 16.15
CA ALA A 152 14.89 17.41 17.17
C ALA A 152 14.51 18.37 18.32
N PRO A 153 13.46 18.06 19.10
CA PRO A 153 13.04 18.82 20.28
C PRO A 153 14.20 19.15 21.24
N GLU A 154 14.98 18.14 21.61
CA GLU A 154 16.10 18.24 22.54
C GLU A 154 17.43 18.67 21.88
N GLY A 155 17.38 19.07 20.60
CA GLY A 155 18.55 19.28 19.76
C GLY A 155 19.03 18.00 19.07
N GLY A 156 19.98 18.15 18.13
CA GLY A 156 20.38 17.08 17.22
C GLY A 156 19.46 16.95 16.01
N GLU A 157 19.58 15.85 15.26
CA GLU A 157 18.89 15.63 13.99
C GLU A 157 17.90 14.46 14.04
N VAL A 158 16.74 14.66 13.41
CA VAL A 158 15.78 13.60 13.07
C VAL A 158 15.66 13.53 11.56
N THR A 159 15.83 12.35 10.98
CA THR A 159 15.69 12.12 9.53
C THR A 159 14.48 11.24 9.27
N VAL A 160 13.60 11.71 8.39
CA VAL A 160 12.46 10.93 7.88
C VAL A 160 12.69 10.58 6.40
N LYS A 161 12.22 9.39 6.03
CA LYS A 161 12.40 8.90 4.67
C LYS A 161 11.53 9.72 3.70
N GLY A 162 12.13 10.25 2.64
CA GLY A 162 11.41 11.07 1.66
C GLY A 162 10.77 10.30 0.50
N ARG A 163 10.76 8.97 0.57
CA ARG A 163 10.30 8.04 -0.49
C ARG A 163 9.56 6.88 0.15
N ALA A 164 8.59 6.33 -0.57
CA ALA A 164 7.93 5.08 -0.20
C ALA A 164 8.94 3.91 -0.09
N LEU A 165 8.65 2.94 0.78
CA LEU A 165 9.28 1.63 0.71
C LEU A 165 8.78 0.89 -0.53
N LEU A 166 9.69 0.48 -1.40
CA LEU A 166 9.36 -0.19 -2.65
C LEU A 166 9.34 -1.70 -2.46
N LEU A 167 8.23 -2.30 -2.88
CA LEU A 167 8.07 -3.72 -3.14
C LEU A 167 8.05 -3.92 -4.66
N VAL A 168 8.40 -5.11 -5.13
CA VAL A 168 8.19 -5.51 -6.53
C VAL A 168 7.15 -6.63 -6.58
N ARG A 169 6.14 -6.52 -7.43
CA ARG A 169 5.20 -7.62 -7.69
C ARG A 169 5.66 -8.38 -8.91
N ASN A 170 6.21 -9.56 -8.66
CA ASN A 170 6.57 -10.50 -9.71
C ASN A 170 5.29 -11.17 -10.22
N VAL A 171 5.33 -11.74 -11.43
CA VAL A 171 4.21 -12.56 -11.93
C VAL A 171 4.02 -13.83 -11.08
N GLY A 172 2.86 -14.49 -11.23
CA GLY A 172 2.50 -15.73 -10.54
C GLY A 172 3.29 -16.97 -11.00
N HIS A 173 2.68 -18.15 -10.90
CA HIS A 173 3.30 -19.42 -11.28
C HIS A 173 2.92 -19.94 -12.67
N LEU A 174 1.97 -19.28 -13.34
CA LEU A 174 1.32 -19.79 -14.55
C LEU A 174 2.14 -19.63 -15.83
N MET A 175 2.56 -18.40 -16.12
CA MET A 175 3.04 -18.03 -17.46
C MET A 175 4.48 -18.46 -17.72
N THR A 176 4.77 -18.81 -18.97
CA THR A 176 6.13 -18.90 -19.53
C THR A 176 6.43 -17.65 -20.36
N ASN A 177 7.70 -17.41 -20.68
CA ASN A 177 8.09 -16.29 -21.52
C ASN A 177 9.23 -16.67 -22.47
N PRO A 178 9.19 -16.27 -23.76
CA PRO A 178 10.20 -16.63 -24.76
C PRO A 178 11.56 -15.95 -24.56
N ALA A 179 11.72 -15.07 -23.57
CA ALA A 179 12.98 -14.42 -23.27
C ALA A 179 14.12 -15.40 -22.93
N ILE A 180 13.79 -16.58 -22.37
CA ILE A 180 14.76 -17.62 -22.02
C ILE A 180 14.17 -18.99 -22.41
N LEU A 181 14.95 -19.78 -23.15
CA LEU A 181 14.65 -21.19 -23.38
C LEU A 181 15.48 -22.07 -22.45
N ASP A 182 14.89 -23.17 -21.97
CA ASP A 182 15.58 -24.19 -21.21
C ASP A 182 16.43 -25.12 -22.11
N ALA A 183 17.07 -26.13 -21.51
CA ALA A 183 17.94 -27.06 -22.22
C ALA A 183 17.20 -27.95 -23.23
N ASP A 184 15.89 -28.12 -23.08
CA ASP A 184 15.03 -28.89 -23.97
C ASP A 184 14.37 -28.00 -25.04
N GLY A 185 14.64 -26.69 -25.02
CA GLY A 185 14.12 -25.70 -25.94
C GLY A 185 12.74 -25.15 -25.56
N GLY A 186 12.22 -25.47 -24.37
CA GLY A 186 10.96 -24.94 -23.84
C GLY A 186 11.13 -23.55 -23.24
N GLU A 187 10.07 -22.74 -23.26
CA GLU A 187 10.08 -21.44 -22.58
C GLU A 187 10.18 -21.60 -21.05
N VAL A 188 11.03 -20.79 -20.42
CA VAL A 188 11.13 -20.78 -18.95
C VAL A 188 9.90 -20.11 -18.32
N PHE A 189 9.44 -20.65 -17.19
CA PHE A 189 8.42 -20.02 -16.36
C PHE A 189 8.83 -18.60 -15.93
N GLU A 190 8.00 -17.63 -16.30
CA GLU A 190 8.29 -16.21 -16.13
C GLU A 190 8.46 -15.85 -14.64
N GLY A 191 7.69 -16.48 -13.75
CA GLY A 191 7.83 -16.27 -12.30
C GLY A 191 9.20 -16.66 -11.74
N LEU A 192 9.91 -17.61 -12.37
CA LEU A 192 11.27 -17.99 -11.99
C LEU A 192 12.30 -16.99 -12.53
N MET A 193 12.09 -16.51 -13.76
CA MET A 193 12.89 -15.44 -14.36
C MET A 193 12.80 -14.16 -13.51
N ASP A 194 11.58 -13.73 -13.17
CA ASP A 194 11.32 -12.57 -12.31
C ASP A 194 12.03 -12.72 -10.96
N ALA A 195 11.91 -13.88 -10.30
CA ALA A 195 12.53 -14.12 -9.00
C ALA A 195 14.05 -13.90 -9.03
N MET A 196 14.73 -14.41 -10.06
CA MET A 196 16.18 -14.22 -10.22
C MET A 196 16.54 -12.77 -10.52
N VAL A 197 15.91 -12.19 -11.56
CA VAL A 197 16.31 -10.88 -12.09
C VAL A 197 15.99 -9.75 -11.12
N THR A 198 14.79 -9.75 -10.51
CA THR A 198 14.36 -8.68 -9.59
C THR A 198 15.18 -8.66 -8.31
N VAL A 199 15.57 -9.83 -7.78
CA VAL A 199 16.42 -9.92 -6.58
C VAL A 199 17.86 -9.54 -6.89
N LEU A 200 18.41 -9.98 -8.04
CA LEU A 200 19.72 -9.55 -8.52
C LEU A 200 19.79 -8.02 -8.61
N ILE A 201 18.78 -7.39 -9.18
CA ILE A 201 18.68 -5.94 -9.28
C ILE A 201 18.58 -5.29 -7.88
N ALA A 202 17.79 -5.86 -6.96
CA ALA A 202 17.64 -5.35 -5.61
C ALA A 202 18.96 -5.36 -4.81
N MET A 203 19.95 -6.17 -5.19
CA MET A 203 21.28 -6.14 -4.58
C MET A 203 21.97 -4.77 -4.71
N HIS A 204 21.62 -3.96 -5.71
CA HIS A 204 22.11 -2.58 -5.83
C HIS A 204 21.71 -1.74 -4.62
N ASP A 205 20.50 -1.92 -4.08
CA ASP A 205 20.08 -1.24 -2.85
C ASP A 205 20.79 -1.83 -1.62
N LEU A 206 20.86 -3.16 -1.50
CA LEU A 206 21.48 -3.84 -0.36
C LEU A 206 22.98 -3.48 -0.21
N ARG A 207 23.68 -3.27 -1.32
CA ARG A 207 25.12 -2.94 -1.37
C ARG A 207 25.42 -1.46 -1.12
N LYS A 208 24.41 -0.57 -1.10
CA LYS A 208 24.65 0.84 -0.79
C LYS A 208 25.29 0.94 0.58
N THR A 209 26.32 1.76 0.72
CA THR A 209 26.92 2.12 2.02
C THR A 209 26.61 3.56 2.41
N LYS A 210 26.23 4.38 1.43
CA LYS A 210 25.90 5.80 1.58
C LYS A 210 24.65 6.15 0.78
N GLY A 211 24.01 7.24 1.18
CA GLY A 211 22.85 7.81 0.50
C GLY A 211 21.54 7.04 0.75
N PRO A 212 20.46 7.52 0.11
CA PRO A 212 19.12 6.94 0.17
C PRO A 212 19.06 5.43 -0.12
N ARG A 213 18.55 4.66 0.85
CA ARG A 213 18.21 3.24 0.66
C ARG A 213 16.70 3.03 0.53
N ASN A 214 16.32 1.99 -0.20
CA ASN A 214 14.99 1.43 -0.19
C ASN A 214 14.75 0.67 1.12
N SER A 215 15.55 -0.33 1.42
CA SER A 215 15.49 -1.04 2.70
C SER A 215 16.50 -0.50 3.72
N VAL A 216 16.05 -0.23 4.94
CA VAL A 216 16.91 0.11 6.08
C VAL A 216 17.27 -1.11 6.95
N THR A 217 16.71 -2.29 6.63
CA THR A 217 16.86 -3.55 7.37
C THR A 217 17.45 -4.67 6.51
N GLY A 218 18.10 -4.33 5.38
CA GLY A 218 18.74 -5.32 4.50
C GLY A 218 17.80 -6.38 3.90
N SER A 219 16.53 -6.05 3.63
CA SER A 219 15.54 -6.97 3.06
C SER A 219 15.12 -6.56 1.65
N VAL A 220 14.74 -7.54 0.84
CA VAL A 220 14.07 -7.34 -0.46
C VAL A 220 12.61 -7.74 -0.31
N TYR A 221 11.67 -6.95 -0.81
CA TYR A 221 10.24 -7.19 -0.59
C TYR A 221 9.57 -7.54 -1.93
N VAL A 222 9.14 -8.78 -2.06
CA VAL A 222 8.49 -9.30 -3.27
C VAL A 222 7.04 -9.64 -2.96
N VAL A 223 6.12 -9.16 -3.78
CA VAL A 223 4.73 -9.61 -3.79
C VAL A 223 4.62 -10.81 -4.71
N LYS A 224 4.05 -11.91 -4.22
CA LYS A 224 3.81 -13.10 -5.04
C LYS A 224 2.29 -13.32 -5.18
N PRO A 225 1.74 -13.07 -6.38
CA PRO A 225 0.31 -13.15 -6.65
C PRO A 225 -0.14 -14.56 -7.04
N LYS A 226 -1.46 -14.75 -7.11
CA LYS A 226 -2.16 -15.87 -7.76
C LYS A 226 -1.64 -17.27 -7.38
N MET A 227 -1.29 -17.45 -6.11
CA MET A 227 -0.91 -18.76 -5.57
C MET A 227 -2.16 -19.50 -5.10
N HIS A 228 -2.28 -20.78 -5.42
CA HIS A 228 -3.40 -21.63 -5.00
C HIS A 228 -2.95 -22.61 -3.92
N GLY A 229 -3.06 -22.20 -2.66
CA GLY A 229 -2.85 -23.06 -1.50
C GLY A 229 -1.40 -23.13 -1.00
N PRO A 230 -1.17 -23.90 0.09
CA PRO A 230 0.08 -23.82 0.84
C PRO A 230 1.29 -24.42 0.12
N ASP A 231 1.10 -25.43 -0.74
CA ASP A 231 2.19 -26.05 -1.49
C ASP A 231 2.81 -25.07 -2.48
N GLU A 232 2.00 -24.22 -3.11
CA GLU A 232 2.49 -23.17 -4.01
C GLU A 232 3.19 -22.03 -3.26
N VAL A 233 2.80 -21.76 -2.02
CA VAL A 233 3.51 -20.82 -1.13
C VAL A 233 4.84 -21.42 -0.67
N ALA A 234 4.86 -22.72 -0.34
CA ALA A 234 6.11 -23.43 -0.03
C ALA A 234 7.06 -23.48 -1.23
N PHE A 235 6.53 -23.67 -2.44
CA PHE A 235 7.30 -23.58 -3.67
C PHE A 235 7.91 -22.18 -3.85
N ALA A 236 7.14 -21.11 -3.62
CA ALA A 236 7.68 -19.76 -3.65
C ALA A 236 8.79 -19.54 -2.60
N ASP A 237 8.64 -20.02 -1.35
CA ASP A 237 9.70 -19.97 -0.33
C ASP A 237 10.97 -20.69 -0.80
N ALA A 238 10.82 -21.87 -1.41
CA ALA A 238 11.92 -22.67 -1.93
C ALA A 238 12.65 -21.97 -3.08
N VAL A 239 11.91 -21.40 -4.05
CA VAL A 239 12.46 -20.62 -5.16
C VAL A 239 13.31 -19.45 -4.63
N PHE A 240 12.79 -18.64 -3.71
CA PHE A 240 13.56 -17.53 -3.17
C PHE A 240 14.72 -17.99 -2.28
N GLY A 241 14.59 -19.14 -1.62
CA GLY A 241 15.70 -19.79 -0.95
C GLY A 241 16.83 -20.19 -1.90
N HIS A 242 16.48 -20.68 -3.09
CA HIS A 242 17.44 -21.01 -4.13
C HIS A 242 18.09 -19.75 -4.72
N VAL A 243 17.29 -18.73 -5.06
CA VAL A 243 17.79 -17.43 -5.57
C VAL A 243 18.75 -16.78 -4.58
N GLU A 244 18.43 -16.78 -3.28
CA GLU A 244 19.35 -16.29 -2.24
C GLU A 244 20.68 -17.04 -2.24
N SER A 245 20.64 -18.37 -2.35
CA SER A 245 21.86 -19.19 -2.41
C SER A 245 22.69 -18.87 -3.65
N VAL A 246 22.06 -18.75 -4.82
CA VAL A 246 22.75 -18.44 -6.10
C VAL A 246 23.39 -17.06 -6.05
N LEU A 247 22.71 -16.07 -5.46
CA LEU A 247 23.18 -14.68 -5.36
C LEU A 247 24.07 -14.41 -4.14
N GLY A 248 24.33 -15.41 -3.30
CA GLY A 248 25.14 -15.28 -2.08
C GLY A 248 24.51 -14.38 -1.01
N LEU A 249 23.18 -14.30 -0.95
CA LEU A 249 22.44 -13.54 0.07
C LEU A 249 22.16 -14.41 1.30
N PRO A 250 22.15 -13.83 2.52
CA PRO A 250 21.69 -14.54 3.70
C PRO A 250 20.28 -15.12 3.51
N ARG A 251 20.04 -16.33 4.04
CA ARG A 251 18.72 -16.96 3.99
C ARG A 251 17.67 -16.02 4.59
N TYR A 252 16.52 -15.93 3.92
CA TYR A 252 15.42 -15.04 4.29
C TYR A 252 15.71 -13.55 4.11
N THR A 253 16.68 -13.15 3.29
CA THR A 253 16.82 -11.77 2.83
C THR A 253 15.57 -11.31 2.08
N VAL A 254 15.03 -12.16 1.20
CA VAL A 254 13.81 -11.90 0.44
C VAL A 254 12.58 -12.19 1.29
N LYS A 255 11.70 -11.21 1.37
CA LYS A 255 10.42 -11.23 2.08
C LYS A 255 9.28 -11.36 1.08
N LEU A 256 8.22 -12.06 1.50
CA LEU A 256 7.08 -12.38 0.65
C LEU A 256 5.80 -11.69 1.14
N GLY A 257 5.21 -10.94 0.23
CA GLY A 257 3.82 -10.52 0.28
C GLY A 257 2.94 -11.58 -0.35
N ILE A 258 2.03 -12.17 0.42
CA ILE A 258 1.14 -13.22 -0.03
C ILE A 258 -0.18 -12.58 -0.44
N MET A 259 -0.54 -12.67 -1.71
CA MET A 259 -1.89 -12.31 -2.12
C MET A 259 -2.86 -13.43 -1.74
N ASP A 260 -3.83 -13.10 -0.89
CA ASP A 260 -4.98 -13.96 -0.62
C ASP A 260 -6.05 -13.65 -1.65
N GLU A 261 -5.86 -14.15 -2.86
CA GLU A 261 -6.71 -13.83 -4.01
C GLU A 261 -7.20 -15.04 -4.78
N GLU A 262 -6.91 -16.24 -4.28
CA GLU A 262 -7.38 -17.51 -4.86
C GLU A 262 -8.11 -18.31 -3.79
N ARG A 263 -9.23 -18.94 -4.15
CA ARG A 263 -10.12 -19.66 -3.22
C ARG A 263 -9.38 -20.74 -2.44
N ARG A 264 -8.49 -21.50 -3.10
CA ARG A 264 -7.68 -22.56 -2.47
C ARG A 264 -6.67 -21.98 -1.46
N THR A 265 -6.20 -20.75 -1.66
CA THR A 265 -5.42 -20.02 -0.65
C THR A 265 -6.31 -19.53 0.47
N SER A 266 -7.43 -18.88 0.19
CA SER A 266 -8.32 -18.33 1.23
C SER A 266 -8.79 -19.39 2.24
N VAL A 267 -9.21 -20.56 1.76
CA VAL A 267 -9.67 -21.65 2.65
C VAL A 267 -8.52 -22.27 3.46
N ASN A 268 -7.27 -22.14 3.00
CA ASN A 268 -6.07 -22.69 3.64
C ASN A 268 -5.11 -21.62 4.17
N LEU A 269 -5.56 -20.36 4.33
CA LEU A 269 -4.68 -19.20 4.47
C LEU A 269 -3.70 -19.32 5.64
N LYS A 270 -4.13 -19.91 6.76
CA LYS A 270 -3.27 -20.12 7.93
C LYS A 270 -2.06 -21.00 7.60
N GLU A 271 -2.27 -22.02 6.79
CA GLU A 271 -1.22 -22.93 6.35
C GLU A 271 -0.33 -22.29 5.27
N CYS A 272 -0.90 -21.47 4.38
CA CYS A 272 -0.12 -20.64 3.45
C CYS A 272 0.84 -19.70 4.20
N ILE A 273 0.35 -19.02 5.24
CA ILE A 273 1.21 -18.17 6.10
C ILE A 273 2.29 -19.00 6.79
N ARG A 274 1.96 -20.21 7.28
CA ARG A 274 2.94 -21.11 7.91
C ARG A 274 4.06 -21.51 6.94
N ALA A 275 3.70 -21.81 5.68
CA ALA A 275 4.65 -22.23 4.64
C ALA A 275 5.74 -21.18 4.36
N ALA A 276 5.42 -19.88 4.48
CA ALA A 276 6.36 -18.77 4.34
C ALA A 276 6.59 -17.98 5.64
N LYS A 277 6.47 -18.61 6.81
CA LYS A 277 6.50 -17.93 8.13
C LYS A 277 7.75 -17.10 8.43
N HIS A 278 8.87 -17.39 7.77
CA HIS A 278 10.12 -16.65 7.91
C HIS A 278 10.25 -15.47 6.94
N ARG A 279 9.39 -15.40 5.92
CA ARG A 279 9.43 -14.39 4.85
C ARG A 279 8.21 -13.49 4.84
N VAL A 280 7.07 -13.93 5.36
CA VAL A 280 5.79 -13.21 5.25
C VAL A 280 5.88 -11.79 5.82
N VAL A 281 5.60 -10.80 4.98
CA VAL A 281 5.60 -9.36 5.31
C VAL A 281 4.28 -8.68 4.96
N PHE A 282 3.43 -9.31 4.16
CA PHE A 282 2.02 -8.94 4.10
C PHE A 282 1.12 -10.10 3.69
N ILE A 283 -0.15 -10.02 4.07
CA ILE A 283 -1.29 -10.72 3.42
C ILE A 283 -2.30 -9.68 2.93
N ASN A 284 -2.85 -9.79 1.72
CA ASN A 284 -3.80 -8.79 1.18
C ASN A 284 -4.95 -9.48 0.46
N THR A 285 -6.15 -8.94 0.65
CA THR A 285 -7.34 -9.39 -0.08
C THR A 285 -7.42 -8.80 -1.49
N GLY A 286 -6.90 -9.56 -2.47
CA GLY A 286 -7.07 -9.30 -3.91
C GLY A 286 -8.47 -9.65 -4.40
N PHE A 287 -9.49 -8.91 -3.91
CA PHE A 287 -10.89 -9.32 -4.07
C PHE A 287 -11.39 -9.45 -5.52
N LEU A 288 -10.76 -8.77 -6.49
CA LEU A 288 -11.14 -8.84 -7.90
C LEU A 288 -10.78 -10.20 -8.49
N ASP A 289 -9.51 -10.61 -8.39
CA ASP A 289 -9.04 -11.94 -8.80
C ASP A 289 -9.79 -13.03 -8.03
N ARG A 290 -9.95 -12.84 -6.71
CA ARG A 290 -10.70 -13.77 -5.87
C ARG A 290 -12.12 -14.01 -6.34
N THR A 291 -12.77 -12.97 -6.87
CA THR A 291 -14.12 -13.10 -7.45
C THR A 291 -14.08 -13.84 -8.78
N GLY A 292 -13.05 -13.61 -9.60
CA GLY A 292 -12.81 -14.35 -10.84
C GLY A 292 -12.62 -15.85 -10.59
N ASP A 293 -11.76 -16.21 -9.63
CA ASP A 293 -11.52 -17.60 -9.23
C ASP A 293 -12.76 -18.26 -8.59
N GLU A 294 -13.58 -17.51 -7.86
CA GLU A 294 -14.86 -18.06 -7.34
C GLU A 294 -15.80 -18.47 -8.49
N ILE A 295 -15.89 -17.63 -9.53
CA ILE A 295 -16.71 -17.90 -10.72
C ILE A 295 -16.13 -19.09 -11.49
N HIS A 296 -14.81 -19.13 -11.67
CA HIS A 296 -14.16 -20.21 -12.41
C HIS A 296 -14.26 -21.55 -11.67
N THR A 297 -13.93 -21.58 -10.38
CA THR A 297 -13.94 -22.80 -9.55
C THR A 297 -15.31 -23.47 -9.53
N SER A 298 -16.40 -22.69 -9.49
CA SER A 298 -17.76 -23.23 -9.43
C SER A 298 -18.58 -22.95 -10.69
N MET A 299 -17.93 -22.84 -11.85
CA MET A 299 -18.59 -22.55 -13.14
C MET A 299 -19.77 -23.49 -13.41
N GLU A 300 -19.59 -24.78 -13.16
CA GLU A 300 -20.58 -25.83 -13.39
C GLU A 300 -21.70 -25.89 -12.34
N ALA A 301 -21.60 -25.13 -11.24
CA ALA A 301 -22.64 -25.09 -10.21
C ALA A 301 -23.90 -24.31 -10.65
N GLY A 302 -23.81 -23.51 -11.72
CA GLY A 302 -24.90 -22.77 -12.32
C GLY A 302 -24.69 -21.27 -12.38
N PRO A 303 -25.70 -20.49 -12.83
CA PRO A 303 -25.53 -19.06 -13.07
C PRO A 303 -25.29 -18.28 -11.79
N PHE A 304 -24.24 -17.48 -11.80
CA PHE A 304 -23.83 -16.61 -10.70
C PHE A 304 -24.69 -15.35 -10.59
N SER A 305 -24.60 -14.70 -9.43
CA SER A 305 -25.15 -13.36 -9.25
C SER A 305 -24.40 -12.34 -10.13
N ARG A 306 -25.12 -11.34 -10.67
CA ARG A 306 -24.56 -10.22 -11.43
C ARG A 306 -23.40 -9.52 -10.70
N LYS A 307 -22.47 -8.90 -11.43
CA LYS A 307 -21.19 -8.38 -10.91
C LYS A 307 -21.33 -7.38 -9.76
N ASP A 308 -22.35 -6.53 -9.77
CA ASP A 308 -22.59 -5.58 -8.66
C ASP A 308 -23.16 -6.24 -7.39
N PHE A 309 -23.80 -7.41 -7.54
CA PHE A 309 -24.44 -8.14 -6.44
C PHE A 309 -23.50 -9.15 -5.79
N ILE A 310 -22.54 -9.72 -6.52
CA ILE A 310 -21.59 -10.70 -5.97
C ILE A 310 -20.79 -10.11 -4.80
N LYS A 311 -20.49 -8.80 -4.86
CA LYS A 311 -19.79 -8.01 -3.83
C LYS A 311 -20.57 -7.82 -2.53
N ARG A 312 -21.82 -8.27 -2.46
CA ARG A 312 -22.72 -8.14 -1.29
C ARG A 312 -23.10 -9.50 -0.69
N LYS A 313 -22.55 -10.59 -1.20
CA LYS A 313 -22.85 -11.96 -0.74
C LYS A 313 -22.06 -12.30 0.52
N GLY A 314 -22.53 -13.29 1.29
CA GLY A 314 -21.90 -13.69 2.56
C GLY A 314 -20.44 -14.07 2.42
N TRP A 315 -20.10 -14.80 1.35
CA TRP A 315 -18.74 -15.30 1.11
C TRP A 315 -17.66 -14.20 1.10
N ILE A 316 -17.93 -13.03 0.49
CA ILE A 316 -16.91 -11.98 0.37
C ILE A 316 -16.65 -11.27 1.70
N ILE A 317 -17.70 -11.13 2.53
CA ILE A 317 -17.58 -10.61 3.89
C ILE A 317 -16.79 -11.60 4.76
N ALA A 318 -17.09 -12.89 4.62
CA ALA A 318 -16.37 -13.95 5.33
C ALA A 318 -14.89 -13.99 4.93
N TYR A 319 -14.59 -13.94 3.63
CA TYR A 319 -13.24 -13.84 3.08
C TYR A 319 -12.45 -12.66 3.66
N GLU A 320 -13.03 -11.45 3.62
CA GLU A 320 -12.37 -10.22 4.10
C GLU A 320 -12.11 -10.22 5.61
N ASN A 321 -13.00 -10.83 6.39
CA ASN A 321 -12.84 -10.99 7.84
C ASN A 321 -11.85 -12.11 8.18
N GLN A 322 -11.91 -13.24 7.47
CA GLN A 322 -11.04 -14.39 7.70
C GLN A 322 -9.58 -14.05 7.43
N ASN A 323 -9.28 -13.24 6.40
CA ASN A 323 -7.94 -12.73 6.15
C ASN A 323 -7.39 -11.96 7.35
N MET A 324 -8.19 -11.03 7.89
CA MET A 324 -7.82 -10.25 9.07
C MET A 324 -7.62 -11.14 10.31
N ASP A 325 -8.61 -11.97 10.60
CA ASP A 325 -8.62 -12.79 11.82
C ASP A 325 -7.43 -13.77 11.81
N ILE A 326 -7.16 -14.44 10.69
CA ILE A 326 -6.00 -15.33 10.53
C ILE A 326 -4.69 -14.55 10.64
N GLY A 327 -4.59 -13.37 10.03
CA GLY A 327 -3.39 -12.54 10.16
C GLY A 327 -3.09 -12.17 11.62
N LEU A 328 -4.11 -11.83 12.40
CA LEU A 328 -3.98 -11.53 13.83
C LEU A 328 -3.64 -12.77 14.67
N GLU A 329 -4.26 -13.92 14.36
CA GLU A 329 -3.94 -15.22 14.98
C GLU A 329 -2.49 -15.64 14.73
N CYS A 330 -1.99 -15.42 13.51
CA CYS A 330 -0.61 -15.73 13.12
C CYS A 330 0.42 -14.70 13.65
N GLY A 331 -0.01 -13.68 14.38
CA GLY A 331 0.89 -12.69 14.99
C GLY A 331 1.50 -11.69 14.01
N LEU A 332 0.80 -11.36 12.92
CA LEU A 332 1.28 -10.42 11.91
C LEU A 332 1.25 -8.95 12.39
N SER A 333 0.41 -8.61 13.37
CA SER A 333 0.37 -7.25 13.93
C SER A 333 1.74 -6.82 14.48
N GLY A 334 2.23 -5.66 14.03
CA GLY A 334 3.56 -5.14 14.35
C GLY A 334 4.73 -5.80 13.60
N ARG A 335 4.48 -6.79 12.72
CA ARG A 335 5.51 -7.51 11.95
C ARG A 335 5.28 -7.50 10.44
N ALA A 336 4.03 -7.46 10.02
CA ALA A 336 3.60 -7.53 8.63
C ALA A 336 2.35 -6.68 8.40
N GLN A 337 2.07 -6.38 7.13
CA GLN A 337 0.83 -5.72 6.74
C GLN A 337 -0.32 -6.75 6.62
N ILE A 338 -1.51 -6.36 7.06
CA ILE A 338 -2.77 -7.04 6.77
C ILE A 338 -3.57 -6.06 5.92
N GLY A 339 -3.58 -6.32 4.62
CA GLY A 339 -3.98 -5.40 3.58
C GLY A 339 -5.40 -5.64 3.06
N LYS A 340 -6.01 -4.57 2.52
CA LYS A 340 -7.28 -4.64 1.77
C LYS A 340 -7.16 -4.02 0.37
N GLY A 341 -8.13 -4.35 -0.48
CA GLY A 341 -8.11 -4.04 -1.90
C GLY A 341 -8.17 -2.56 -2.32
N MET A 342 -8.06 -2.39 -3.64
CA MET A 342 -7.94 -1.14 -4.39
C MET A 342 -9.19 -0.27 -4.37
N TRP A 343 -9.01 1.06 -4.37
CA TRP A 343 -10.06 1.99 -4.79
C TRP A 343 -10.03 2.16 -6.32
N ALA A 344 -11.02 1.61 -7.01
CA ALA A 344 -11.02 1.49 -8.48
C ALA A 344 -11.80 2.61 -9.22
N VAL A 345 -12.15 3.72 -8.55
CA VAL A 345 -12.89 4.84 -9.18
C VAL A 345 -12.13 6.17 -8.98
N PRO A 346 -11.01 6.39 -9.69
CA PRO A 346 -10.00 7.41 -9.35
C PRO A 346 -10.51 8.85 -9.21
N ASP A 347 -11.57 9.22 -9.93
CA ASP A 347 -12.12 10.57 -9.88
C ASP A 347 -13.11 10.80 -8.72
N ARG A 348 -13.58 9.74 -8.05
CA ARG A 348 -14.57 9.82 -6.97
C ARG A 348 -13.92 9.94 -5.58
N MET A 349 -13.02 10.90 -5.41
CA MET A 349 -12.25 11.07 -4.17
C MET A 349 -13.09 11.45 -2.94
N ALA A 350 -14.19 12.17 -3.11
CA ALA A 350 -15.12 12.44 -2.00
C ALA A 350 -15.75 11.15 -1.45
N ALA A 351 -16.23 10.29 -2.35
CA ALA A 351 -16.77 8.98 -1.97
C ALA A 351 -15.69 8.08 -1.36
N MET A 352 -14.43 8.17 -1.83
CA MET A 352 -13.32 7.45 -1.21
C MET A 352 -13.10 7.88 0.24
N LEU A 353 -13.10 9.19 0.52
CA LEU A 353 -12.98 9.72 1.89
C LEU A 353 -14.14 9.29 2.81
N GLU A 354 -15.34 9.12 2.27
CA GLU A 354 -16.49 8.68 3.06
C GLU A 354 -16.46 7.18 3.35
N THR A 355 -16.04 6.37 2.39
CA THR A 355 -16.25 4.91 2.42
C THR A 355 -14.98 4.11 2.72
N LYS A 356 -13.81 4.55 2.27
CA LYS A 356 -12.57 3.79 2.44
C LYS A 356 -12.05 3.83 3.89
N ILE A 357 -12.64 4.64 4.77
CA ILE A 357 -12.37 4.60 6.22
C ILE A 357 -12.76 3.26 6.85
N GLU A 358 -13.65 2.50 6.20
CA GLU A 358 -14.02 1.16 6.66
C GLU A 358 -12.86 0.16 6.61
N HIS A 359 -11.85 0.38 5.76
CA HIS A 359 -10.66 -0.48 5.72
C HIS A 359 -9.84 -0.43 7.02
N PRO A 360 -9.38 0.74 7.51
CA PRO A 360 -8.70 0.82 8.81
C PRO A 360 -9.62 0.47 9.98
N LYS A 361 -10.93 0.77 9.93
CA LYS A 361 -11.89 0.29 10.95
C LYS A 361 -12.03 -1.23 11.01
N ALA A 362 -11.79 -1.92 9.90
CA ALA A 362 -11.71 -3.38 9.84
C ALA A 362 -10.34 -3.93 10.29
N GLY A 363 -9.42 -3.07 10.75
CA GLY A 363 -8.10 -3.43 11.25
C GLY A 363 -7.00 -3.45 10.18
N ALA A 364 -7.28 -3.07 8.94
CA ALA A 364 -6.27 -3.09 7.88
C ALA A 364 -5.25 -1.96 8.10
N ASN A 365 -3.97 -2.31 8.26
CA ASN A 365 -2.87 -1.33 8.36
C ASN A 365 -2.27 -0.97 7.00
N CYS A 366 -2.84 -1.49 5.92
CA CYS A 366 -2.53 -1.16 4.55
C CYS A 366 -3.80 -1.30 3.70
N ALA A 367 -3.99 -0.40 2.73
CA ALA A 367 -5.02 -0.55 1.71
C ALA A 367 -4.60 0.13 0.42
N TRP A 368 -4.96 -0.47 -0.71
CA TRP A 368 -4.49 0.01 -2.00
C TRP A 368 -5.27 1.23 -2.50
N VAL A 369 -4.54 2.17 -3.10
CA VAL A 369 -5.04 3.42 -3.67
C VAL A 369 -4.40 3.65 -5.05
N PRO A 370 -5.11 4.27 -6.01
CA PRO A 370 -4.68 4.30 -7.41
C PRO A 370 -3.70 5.43 -7.75
N SER A 371 -3.44 6.36 -6.83
CA SER A 371 -2.61 7.53 -7.12
C SER A 371 -1.98 8.15 -5.87
N PRO A 372 -0.91 8.95 -6.01
CA PRO A 372 -0.35 9.73 -4.91
C PRO A 372 -1.39 10.65 -4.25
N THR A 373 -2.28 11.28 -5.04
CA THR A 373 -3.37 12.11 -4.50
C THR A 373 -4.32 11.29 -3.63
N ALA A 374 -4.71 10.10 -4.09
CA ALA A 374 -5.56 9.21 -3.31
C ALA A 374 -4.85 8.72 -2.04
N ALA A 375 -3.52 8.49 -2.09
CA ALA A 375 -2.72 8.16 -0.90
C ALA A 375 -2.75 9.28 0.14
N THR A 376 -2.50 10.53 -0.27
CA THR A 376 -2.57 11.70 0.63
C THR A 376 -3.94 11.81 1.31
N LEU A 377 -5.02 11.64 0.54
CA LEU A 377 -6.38 11.70 1.10
C LEU A 377 -6.67 10.52 2.02
N HIS A 378 -6.26 9.31 1.65
CA HIS A 378 -6.51 8.12 2.47
C HIS A 378 -5.72 8.13 3.78
N ALA A 379 -4.54 8.77 3.83
CA ALA A 379 -3.76 8.95 5.06
C ALA A 379 -4.56 9.63 6.18
N LEU A 380 -5.52 10.52 5.82
CA LEU A 380 -6.43 11.13 6.79
C LEU A 380 -7.24 10.10 7.59
N HIS A 381 -7.58 8.94 7.00
CA HIS A 381 -8.29 7.87 7.72
C HIS A 381 -7.42 7.24 8.80
N TYR A 382 -6.12 7.10 8.57
CA TYR A 382 -5.19 6.51 9.55
C TYR A 382 -4.84 7.47 10.68
N HIS A 383 -4.94 8.78 10.47
CA HIS A 383 -4.92 9.74 11.58
C HIS A 383 -6.20 9.71 12.42
N LYS A 384 -7.35 9.34 11.83
CA LYS A 384 -8.63 9.20 12.56
C LYS A 384 -8.78 7.87 13.29
N ILE A 385 -8.15 6.81 12.80
CA ILE A 385 -8.30 5.45 13.31
C ILE A 385 -6.94 4.93 13.76
N ASP A 386 -6.79 4.67 15.06
CA ASP A 386 -5.67 3.88 15.56
C ASP A 386 -5.89 2.41 15.18
N VAL A 387 -5.27 2.00 14.07
CA VAL A 387 -5.42 0.65 13.53
C VAL A 387 -4.87 -0.41 14.48
N PHE A 388 -3.83 -0.12 15.26
CA PHE A 388 -3.27 -1.10 16.19
C PHE A 388 -4.20 -1.32 17.39
N ALA A 389 -4.85 -0.26 17.88
CA ALA A 389 -5.91 -0.40 18.88
C ALA A 389 -7.11 -1.21 18.34
N VAL A 390 -7.52 -0.96 17.09
CA VAL A 390 -8.57 -1.76 16.41
C VAL A 390 -8.16 -3.24 16.31
N GLN A 391 -6.95 -3.53 15.84
CA GLN A 391 -6.44 -4.90 15.74
C GLN A 391 -6.38 -5.60 17.09
N ALA A 392 -5.98 -4.90 18.16
CA ALA A 392 -5.98 -5.46 19.52
C ALA A 392 -7.39 -5.83 19.99
N ALA A 393 -8.38 -4.98 19.73
CA ALA A 393 -9.79 -5.25 20.04
C ALA A 393 -10.33 -6.44 19.22
N LEU A 394 -10.05 -6.50 17.92
CA LEU A 394 -10.45 -7.61 17.05
C LEU A 394 -9.84 -8.94 17.51
N LYS A 395 -8.54 -8.95 17.83
CA LYS A 395 -7.85 -10.13 18.34
C LYS A 395 -8.48 -10.64 19.64
N LYS A 396 -8.90 -9.73 20.53
CA LYS A 396 -9.60 -10.08 21.78
C LYS A 396 -11.01 -10.62 21.52
N GLY A 397 -11.70 -10.13 20.48
CA GLY A 397 -13.03 -10.57 20.09
C GLY A 397 -13.08 -11.96 19.45
N GLY A 398 -11.94 -12.48 18.99
CA GLY A 398 -11.85 -13.80 18.35
C GLY A 398 -12.35 -13.80 16.90
N ARG A 399 -12.55 -15.00 16.36
CA ARG A 399 -12.84 -15.20 14.94
C ARG A 399 -14.26 -14.77 14.58
N ARG A 400 -14.41 -13.97 13.52
CA ARG A 400 -15.67 -13.44 13.00
C ARG A 400 -16.15 -14.18 11.75
N ALA A 401 -15.24 -14.87 11.05
CA ALA A 401 -15.55 -15.64 9.87
C ALA A 401 -14.94 -17.04 9.90
N TYR A 402 -15.68 -18.00 9.36
CA TYR A 402 -15.31 -19.40 9.32
C TYR A 402 -15.41 -19.94 7.88
N VAL A 403 -14.73 -21.05 7.63
CA VAL A 403 -14.59 -21.64 6.29
C VAL A 403 -15.95 -21.95 5.64
N ASP A 404 -16.96 -22.34 6.41
CA ASP A 404 -18.29 -22.67 5.88
C ASP A 404 -18.93 -21.49 5.13
N SER A 405 -18.77 -20.26 5.65
CA SER A 405 -19.26 -19.05 4.98
C SER A 405 -18.46 -18.70 3.73
N LEU A 406 -17.16 -19.03 3.70
CA LEU A 406 -16.31 -18.86 2.53
C LEU A 406 -16.66 -19.87 1.42
N LEU A 407 -17.17 -21.05 1.79
CA LEU A 407 -17.58 -22.10 0.87
C LEU A 407 -19.00 -21.90 0.29
N GLU A 408 -19.73 -20.87 0.73
CA GLU A 408 -21.03 -20.51 0.16
C GLU A 408 -20.87 -20.02 -1.29
N ILE A 409 -21.23 -20.85 -2.26
CA ILE A 409 -21.13 -20.51 -3.68
C ILE A 409 -22.15 -19.43 -4.03
N PRO A 410 -21.75 -18.28 -4.61
CA PRO A 410 -22.64 -17.12 -4.85
C PRO A 410 -23.56 -17.26 -6.07
N ILE A 411 -24.15 -18.45 -6.26
CA ILE A 411 -25.15 -18.70 -7.30
C ILE A 411 -26.36 -17.77 -7.15
N ALA A 412 -26.97 -17.43 -8.28
CA ALA A 412 -28.18 -16.62 -8.30
C ALA A 412 -29.37 -17.42 -7.75
N SER A 413 -29.86 -17.02 -6.57
CA SER A 413 -31.04 -17.61 -5.92
C SER A 413 -32.34 -17.24 -6.66
N TYR A 414 -32.41 -16.05 -7.27
CA TYR A 414 -33.53 -15.60 -8.08
C TYR A 414 -33.08 -15.31 -9.51
N ARG A 415 -33.59 -16.09 -10.47
CA ARG A 415 -33.14 -16.12 -11.87
C ARG A 415 -34.17 -15.55 -12.86
N LYS A 416 -35.20 -14.85 -12.38
CA LYS A 416 -36.19 -14.18 -13.26
C LYS A 416 -35.73 -12.77 -13.58
N TRP A 417 -34.60 -12.65 -14.29
CA TRP A 417 -34.12 -11.36 -14.78
C TRP A 417 -34.93 -10.94 -16.00
N ALA A 418 -35.30 -9.67 -16.05
CA ALA A 418 -35.91 -9.09 -17.25
C ALA A 418 -34.88 -9.07 -18.40
N PRO A 419 -35.31 -9.16 -19.67
CA PRO A 419 -34.41 -9.08 -20.83
C PRO A 419 -33.47 -7.86 -20.79
N GLU A 420 -33.94 -6.72 -20.28
CA GLU A 420 -33.18 -5.48 -20.12
C GLU A 420 -32.08 -5.61 -19.07
N GLN A 421 -32.33 -6.35 -17.98
CA GLN A 421 -31.34 -6.60 -16.94
C GLN A 421 -30.23 -7.52 -17.43
N ILE A 422 -30.57 -8.52 -18.26
CA ILE A 422 -29.60 -9.40 -18.92
C ILE A 422 -28.76 -8.58 -19.91
N ARG A 423 -29.42 -7.84 -20.81
CA ARG A 423 -28.74 -6.99 -21.80
C ARG A 423 -27.76 -6.03 -21.13
N ARG A 424 -28.21 -5.30 -20.10
CA ARG A 424 -27.35 -4.35 -19.38
C ARG A 424 -26.15 -5.01 -18.73
N GLU A 425 -26.32 -6.19 -18.12
CA GLU A 425 -25.19 -6.91 -17.51
C GLU A 425 -24.19 -7.35 -18.57
N VAL A 426 -24.65 -7.88 -19.70
CA VAL A 426 -23.79 -8.32 -20.81
C VAL A 426 -23.06 -7.13 -21.42
N GLU A 427 -23.77 -6.04 -21.77
CA GLU A 427 -23.19 -4.85 -22.38
C GLU A 427 -22.16 -4.17 -21.46
N ASN A 428 -22.45 -4.04 -20.17
CA ASN A 428 -21.53 -3.43 -19.20
C ASN A 428 -20.24 -4.25 -19.04
N ASN A 429 -20.33 -5.58 -19.02
CA ASN A 429 -19.14 -6.43 -18.97
C ASN A 429 -18.39 -6.43 -20.30
N ALA A 430 -19.08 -6.51 -21.44
CA ALA A 430 -18.47 -6.43 -22.76
C ALA A 430 -17.74 -5.10 -22.99
N GLN A 431 -18.35 -3.97 -22.61
CA GLN A 431 -17.71 -2.65 -22.70
C GLN A 431 -16.44 -2.59 -21.84
N GLY A 432 -16.48 -3.14 -20.62
CA GLY A 432 -15.31 -3.18 -19.74
C GLY A 432 -14.17 -4.03 -20.30
N ILE A 433 -14.48 -5.19 -20.89
CA ILE A 433 -13.50 -6.09 -21.51
C ILE A 433 -12.90 -5.42 -22.76
N LEU A 434 -13.74 -4.97 -23.69
CA LEU A 434 -13.31 -4.36 -24.96
C LEU A 434 -12.62 -3.01 -24.80
N GLY A 435 -12.84 -2.31 -23.69
CA GLY A 435 -12.15 -1.05 -23.41
C GLY A 435 -10.78 -1.24 -22.74
N TYR A 436 -10.51 -2.43 -22.18
CA TYR A 436 -9.25 -2.75 -21.51
C TYR A 436 -8.29 -3.54 -22.42
N VAL A 437 -8.82 -4.54 -23.14
CA VAL A 437 -8.12 -5.30 -24.19
C VAL A 437 -7.91 -4.39 -25.40
#